data_AF-A4J0V3-F1
#
_entry.id   AF-A4J0V3-F1
#
_cell.length_a   1.000
_cell.length_b   1.000
_cell.length_c   1.000
_cell.angle_alpha   90.00
_cell.angle_beta   90.00
_cell.angle_gamma   90.00
#
_symmetry.space_group_name_H-M   'P 1'
#
loop_
_entity.id
_entity.type
_entity.pdbx_description
1 polymer ?
#
loop_
_entity_poly.entity_id
_entity_poly.type
_entity_poly.pdbx_seq_one_letter_code
_entity_poly.pdbx_strand_id
1 'polypeptide(L)'
;MYTMPTIRVEGFNEAPDYMVEKVLMDNTPNLGDATGKAFIQNFEQAISECQKTLEKGYRLTDFWANPDTGVEFIFKKIKDT
;
A
#
# COMPACT_ATOMS: atom_id res chain seq x y z
N MET A 1 -4.70 23.52 2.30
CA MET A 1 -3.63 22.62 1.81
C MET A 1 -4.20 21.21 1.78
N TYR A 2 -4.30 20.60 0.61
CA TYR A 2 -4.76 19.22 0.48
C TYR A 2 -3.63 18.32 0.97
N THR A 3 -3.75 17.76 2.18
CA THR A 3 -2.89 16.66 2.61
C THR A 3 -3.38 15.42 1.87
N MET A 4 -2.65 14.97 0.85
CA MET A 4 -2.93 13.67 0.24
C MET A 4 -2.84 12.59 1.31
N PRO A 5 -3.78 11.61 1.34
CA PRO A 5 -3.71 10.54 2.31
C PRO A 5 -2.40 9.77 2.12
N THR A 6 -1.66 9.57 3.21
CA THR A 6 -0.35 8.92 3.19
C THR A 6 -0.44 7.47 2.72
N ILE A 7 -1.59 6.84 2.93
CA ILE A 7 -1.91 5.49 2.45
C ILE A 7 -3.05 5.56 1.43
N ARG A 8 -2.88 4.88 0.30
CA ARG A 8 -3.92 4.69 -0.72
C ARG A 8 -4.12 3.20 -0.97
N VAL A 9 -5.36 2.79 -1.17
CA VAL A 9 -5.70 1.43 -1.59
C VAL A 9 -6.38 1.53 -2.95
N GLU A 10 -5.78 0.90 -3.96
CA GLU A 10 -6.23 0.99 -5.35
C GLU A 10 -6.56 -0.40 -5.88
N GLY A 11 -7.79 -0.61 -6.34
CA GLY A 11 -8.26 -1.88 -6.89
C GLY A 11 -8.29 -1.83 -8.42
N PHE A 12 -7.78 -2.88 -9.07
CA PHE A 12 -7.71 -3.00 -10.51
C PHE A 12 -8.20 -4.37 -10.99
N ASN A 13 -8.89 -4.38 -12.12
CA ASN A 13 -9.25 -5.61 -12.85
C ASN A 13 -8.35 -5.75 -14.09
N GLU A 14 -7.04 -5.88 -13.86
CA GLU A 14 -6.04 -5.89 -14.96
C GLU A 14 -5.96 -7.22 -15.70
N ALA A 15 -6.51 -8.30 -15.16
CA ALA A 15 -6.42 -9.63 -15.74
C ALA A 15 -7.78 -10.34 -15.79
N PRO A 16 -7.98 -11.26 -16.74
CA PRO A 16 -9.21 -12.04 -16.83
C PRO A 16 -9.43 -12.90 -15.57
N ASP A 17 -8.38 -13.51 -15.03
CA ASP A 17 -8.50 -14.56 -14.00
C ASP A 17 -8.31 -14.07 -12.56
N TYR A 18 -7.82 -12.83 -12.37
CA TYR A 18 -7.55 -12.30 -11.04
C TYR A 18 -7.85 -10.80 -10.93
N MET A 19 -8.16 -10.38 -9.71
CA MET A 19 -8.24 -9.00 -9.27
C MET A 19 -6.91 -8.60 -8.65
N VAL A 20 -6.51 -7.34 -8.82
CA VAL A 20 -5.33 -6.75 -8.21
C VAL A 20 -5.78 -5.69 -7.21
N GLU A 21 -5.21 -5.67 -6.01
CA GLU A 21 -5.35 -4.57 -5.06
C GLU A 21 -3.94 -4.10 -4.70
N LYS A 22 -3.70 -2.79 -4.71
CA LYS A 22 -2.43 -2.20 -4.35
C LYS A 22 -2.61 -1.36 -3.09
N VAL A 23 -1.73 -1.54 -2.12
CA VAL A 23 -1.61 -0.63 -0.96
C VAL A 23 -0.37 0.22 -1.19
N LEU A 24 -0.55 1.51 -1.37
CA LEU A 24 0.51 2.48 -1.62
C LEU A 24 0.71 3.33 -0.38
N MET A 25 1.95 3.43 0.08
CA MET A 25 2.37 4.33 1.15
C MET A 25 3.29 5.38 0.56
N ASP A 26 2.89 6.65 0.62
CA ASP A 26 3.80 7.76 0.33
C ASP A 26 4.87 7.80 1.43
N ASN A 27 6.13 7.73 0.99
CA ASN A 27 7.29 7.70 1.86
C ASN A 27 8.21 8.91 1.65
N THR A 28 7.73 9.96 0.99
CA THR A 28 8.52 11.17 0.76
C THR A 28 9.05 11.67 2.11
N PRO A 29 10.38 11.62 2.35
CA PRO A 29 10.91 11.86 3.68
C PRO A 29 10.70 13.32 4.07
N ASN A 30 10.06 13.55 5.21
CA ASN A 30 10.03 14.86 5.83
C ASN A 30 11.39 15.11 6.50
N LEU A 31 12.31 15.77 5.79
CA LEU A 31 13.65 16.08 6.29
C LEU A 31 13.65 16.99 7.54
N GLY A 32 12.52 17.60 7.89
CA GLY A 32 12.33 18.34 9.14
C GLY A 32 11.95 17.47 10.35
N ASP A 33 11.58 16.19 10.14
CA ASP A 33 11.34 15.22 11.22
C ASP A 33 12.62 14.47 11.57
N ALA A 34 13.33 14.96 12.59
CA ALA A 34 14.54 14.31 13.10
C ALA A 34 14.28 13.01 13.88
N THR A 35 13.01 12.70 14.19
CA THR A 35 12.63 11.52 14.99
C THR A 35 12.27 10.31 14.13
N GLY A 36 11.91 10.54 12.86
CA GLY A 36 11.39 9.50 11.97
C GLY A 36 10.02 8.94 12.40
N LYS A 37 9.33 9.59 13.34
CA LYS A 37 8.08 9.10 13.91
C LYS A 37 6.99 9.02 12.85
N ALA A 38 6.88 10.03 11.99
CA ALA A 38 5.87 10.04 10.95
C ALA A 38 6.04 8.87 9.97
N PHE A 39 7.29 8.57 9.61
CA PHE A 39 7.65 7.44 8.77
C PHE A 39 7.16 6.11 9.37
N ILE A 40 7.48 5.86 10.65
CA ILE A 40 7.07 4.62 11.33
C ILE A 40 5.54 4.50 11.40
N GLN A 41 4.84 5.59 11.73
CA GLN A 41 3.38 5.61 11.79
C GLN A 41 2.73 5.33 10.43
N ASN A 42 3.34 5.78 9.33
CA ASN A 42 2.86 5.49 7.99
C ASN A 42 3.00 3.99 7.67
N PHE A 43 4.12 3.37 8.04
CA PHE A 43 4.29 1.92 7.87
C PHE A 43 3.26 1.12 8.69
N GLU A 44 3.00 1.51 9.93
CA GLU A 44 1.98 0.85 10.75
C GLU A 44 0.59 0.91 10.09
N GLN A 45 0.23 2.07 9.53
CA GLN A 45 -1.02 2.23 8.79
C GLN A 45 -1.05 1.40 7.50
N ALA A 46 0.05 1.41 6.72
CA ALA A 46 0.17 0.62 5.50
C ALA A 46 0.00 -0.88 5.79
N ILE A 47 0.64 -1.38 6.86
CA ILE A 47 0.54 -2.77 7.29
C ILE A 47 -0.89 -3.11 7.73
N SER A 48 -1.58 -2.19 8.42
CA SER A 48 -2.98 -2.39 8.78
C SER A 48 -3.89 -2.53 7.55
N GLU A 49 -3.68 -1.71 6.52
CA GLU A 49 -4.42 -1.85 5.25
C GLU A 49 -4.07 -3.16 4.53
N CYS A 50 -2.79 -3.55 4.51
CA CYS A 50 -2.35 -4.84 3.99
C CYS A 50 -3.09 -6.01 4.67
N GLN A 51 -3.23 -5.97 6.00
CA GLN A 51 -3.96 -6.99 6.76
C GLN A 51 -5.43 -7.07 6.35
N LYS A 52 -6.11 -5.92 6.21
CA LYS A 52 -7.50 -5.88 5.71
C LYS A 52 -7.62 -6.47 4.31
N THR A 53 -6.67 -6.19 3.41
CA THR A 53 -6.64 -6.77 2.06
C THR A 53 -6.47 -8.29 2.10
N LEU A 54 -5.62 -8.80 2.98
CA LEU A 54 -5.47 -10.25 3.20
C LEU A 54 -6.76 -10.91 3.72
N GLU A 55 -7.46 -10.26 4.65
CA GLU A 55 -8.75 -10.73 5.19
C GLU A 55 -9.84 -10.84 4.12
N LYS A 56 -9.81 -9.99 3.08
CA LYS A 56 -10.69 -10.09 1.90
C LYS A 56 -10.39 -11.30 1.00
N GLY A 57 -9.37 -12.09 1.32
CA GLY A 57 -8.96 -13.29 0.58
C GLY A 57 -7.93 -13.03 -0.52
N TYR A 58 -7.36 -11.83 -0.58
CA TYR A 58 -6.21 -11.58 -1.45
C TYR A 58 -4.94 -12.21 -0.88
N ARG A 59 -3.92 -12.37 -1.74
CA ARG A 59 -2.58 -12.80 -1.38
C ARG A 59 -1.58 -11.71 -1.77
N LEU A 60 -0.67 -11.37 -0.87
CA LEU A 60 0.47 -10.53 -1.19
C LEU A 60 1.37 -11.30 -2.15
N THR A 61 1.62 -10.73 -3.33
CA THR A 61 2.40 -11.38 -4.39
C THR A 61 3.70 -10.68 -4.69
N ASP A 62 3.79 -9.39 -4.39
CA ASP A 62 4.98 -8.59 -4.65
C ASP A 62 4.97 -7.32 -3.79
N PHE A 63 6.15 -6.72 -3.63
CA PHE A 63 6.28 -5.37 -3.07
C PHE A 63 7.53 -4.69 -3.63
N TRP A 64 7.48 -3.36 -3.74
CA TRP A 64 8.65 -2.57 -4.09
C TRP A 64 8.66 -1.26 -3.31
N ALA A 65 9.85 -0.72 -3.13
CA ALA A 65 10.08 0.52 -2.40
C ALA A 65 10.99 1.43 -3.23
N ASN A 66 10.64 2.71 -3.26
CA ASN A 66 11.42 3.76 -3.89
C ASN A 66 11.48 4.96 -2.93
N PRO A 67 12.68 5.46 -2.61
CA PRO A 67 12.86 6.60 -1.70
C PRO A 67 12.09 7.87 -2.11
N ASP A 68 11.87 8.06 -3.42
CA ASP A 68 11.25 9.26 -3.98
C ASP A 68 9.74 9.13 -4.20
N THR A 69 9.19 7.91 -4.23
CA THR A 69 7.78 7.68 -4.57
C THR A 69 6.98 6.90 -3.53
N GLY A 70 7.63 6.17 -2.62
CA GLY A 70 6.92 5.41 -1.60
C GLY A 70 7.19 3.91 -1.58
N VAL A 71 6.32 3.19 -0.88
CA VAL A 71 6.24 1.73 -0.86
C VAL A 71 4.93 1.30 -1.50
N GLU A 72 4.97 0.30 -2.37
CA GLU A 72 3.80 -0.32 -2.96
C GLU A 72 3.78 -1.81 -2.62
N PHE A 73 2.64 -2.26 -2.09
CA PHE A 73 2.34 -3.67 -1.86
C PHE A 73 1.30 -4.14 -2.86
N ILE A 74 1.57 -5.25 -3.56
CA ILE A 74 0.72 -5.74 -4.66
C ILE A 74 0.06 -7.06 -4.25
N PHE A 75 -1.26 -7.04 -4.23
CA PHE A 75 -2.10 -8.16 -3.86
C PHE A 75 -2.87 -8.71 -5.06
N LYS A 76 -3.05 -10.03 -5.12
CA LYS A 76 -3.86 -10.70 -6.13
C LYS A 76 -4.89 -11.62 -5.50
N LYS A 77 -6.09 -11.68 -6.08
CA LYS A 77 -7.15 -12.62 -5.72
C LYS A 77 -7.73 -13.23 -6.99
N ILE A 78 -7.83 -14.56 -7.03
CA ILE A 78 -8.49 -15.27 -8.14
C ILE A 78 -9.96 -14.83 -8.16
N LYS A 79 -10.51 -14.56 -9.35
CA LYS A 79 -11.94 -14.29 -9.47
C LYS A 79 -12.71 -15.58 -9.23
N ASP A 80 -13.70 -15.51 -8.35
CA ASP A 80 -14.65 -16.61 -8.20
C ASP A 80 -15.41 -16.73 -9.54
N THR A 81 -15.12 -17.80 -10.29
CA THR A 81 -15.73 -18.12 -11.60
C THR A 81 -17.24 -18.27 -11.51
#